data_AF-A0A164Y2N5-F1
#
_entry.id   AF-A0A164Y2N5-F1
#
_cell.length_a   1.000
_cell.length_b   1.000
_cell.length_c   1.000
_cell.angle_alpha   90.00
_cell.angle_beta   90.00
_cell.angle_gamma   90.00
#
_symmetry.space_group_name_H-M   'P 1'
#
loop_
_entity.id
_entity.type
_entity.pdbx_description
1 polymer ?
#
loop_
_entity_poly.entity_id
_entity_poly.type
_entity_poly.pdbx_seq_one_letter_code
_entity_poly.pdbx_strand_id
1 'polypeptide(L)'
;MIQSGAAFARKFKQDDPVLDKIDKELLHRKRGSFTPGGWCSGNPPCSKVGNLNKLKPGPGAQRLQHLVAFLPVGGIIEYTYFSSQAS
;
A
#
# COMPACT_ATOMS: atom_id res chain seq x y z
N MET A 1 -3.57 3.00 -11.18
CA MET A 1 -2.89 2.57 -9.94
C MET A 1 -1.39 2.41 -10.16
N ILE A 2 -0.91 1.48 -11.00
CA ILE A 2 0.54 1.27 -11.19
C ILE A 2 1.18 2.38 -12.02
N GLN A 3 0.74 2.56 -13.26
CA GLN A 3 1.30 3.60 -14.15
C GLN A 3 0.86 5.02 -13.76
N SER A 4 -0.35 5.16 -13.23
CA SER A 4 -0.93 6.47 -12.88
C SER A 4 -0.49 7.00 -11.50
N GLY A 5 0.27 6.22 -10.72
CA GLY A 5 0.65 6.60 -9.34
C GLY A 5 -0.50 6.65 -8.32
N ALA A 6 -1.75 6.37 -8.73
CA ALA A 6 -2.90 6.42 -7.82
C ALA A 6 -2.75 5.41 -6.67
N ALA A 7 -3.07 5.84 -5.44
CA ALA A 7 -2.94 5.04 -4.22
C ALA A 7 -3.75 3.73 -4.28
N PHE A 8 -4.97 3.85 -4.81
CA PHE A 8 -5.93 2.76 -4.90
C PHE A 8 -6.36 2.54 -6.35
N ALA A 9 -6.71 1.30 -6.66
CA ALA A 9 -7.44 0.99 -7.88
C ALA A 9 -8.92 1.35 -7.73
N ARG A 10 -9.63 1.39 -8.87
CA ARG A 10 -11.11 1.37 -8.86
C ARG A 10 -11.62 0.04 -8.29
N LYS A 11 -12.92 -0.01 -7.96
CA LYS A 11 -13.58 -1.25 -7.56
C LYS A 11 -13.55 -2.26 -8.71
N PHE A 12 -13.31 -3.52 -8.34
CA PHE A 12 -13.41 -4.69 -9.22
C PHE A 12 -14.66 -5.49 -8.86
N LYS A 13 -15.22 -6.20 -9.84
CA LYS A 13 -16.28 -7.17 -9.54
C LYS A 13 -15.68 -8.38 -8.83
N GLN A 14 -16.52 -9.11 -8.12
CA GLN A 14 -16.12 -10.42 -7.62
C GLN A 14 -15.72 -11.31 -8.80
N ASP A 15 -14.64 -12.08 -8.63
CA ASP A 15 -14.11 -13.01 -9.62
C ASP A 15 -13.76 -12.38 -10.98
N ASP A 16 -13.50 -11.07 -11.00
CA ASP A 16 -13.05 -10.38 -12.20
C ASP A 16 -11.68 -10.94 -12.65
N PRO A 17 -11.51 -11.34 -13.93
CA PRO A 17 -10.24 -11.89 -14.43
C PRO A 17 -9.01 -10.98 -14.24
N VAL A 18 -9.22 -9.67 -14.02
CA VAL A 18 -8.13 -8.75 -13.67
C VAL A 18 -7.51 -9.08 -12.31
N LEU A 19 -8.26 -9.71 -11.39
CA LEU A 19 -7.77 -10.13 -10.09
C LEU A 19 -6.71 -11.23 -10.22
N ASP A 20 -6.87 -12.16 -11.18
CA ASP A 20 -5.84 -13.18 -11.47
C ASP A 20 -4.54 -12.52 -11.94
N LYS A 21 -4.63 -11.45 -12.75
CA LYS A 21 -3.44 -10.69 -13.18
C LYS A 21 -2.77 -9.98 -12.01
N ILE A 22 -3.56 -9.36 -11.12
CA ILE A 22 -3.05 -8.70 -9.91
C ILE A 22 -2.35 -9.73 -9.00
N ASP A 23 -2.96 -10.90 -8.80
CA ASP A 23 -2.40 -11.98 -7.99
C ASP A 23 -1.04 -12.44 -8.54
N LYS A 24 -0.93 -12.61 -9.86
CA LYS A 24 0.28 -13.11 -10.52
C LYS A 24 1.37 -12.04 -10.63
N GLU A 25 1.03 -10.85 -11.12
CA GLU A 25 2.00 -9.84 -11.54
C GLU A 25 2.38 -8.87 -10.41
N LEU A 26 1.48 -8.63 -9.45
CA LEU A 26 1.73 -7.67 -8.37
C LEU A 26 1.94 -8.36 -7.02
N LEU A 27 1.09 -9.33 -6.68
CA LEU A 27 1.12 -9.99 -5.38
C LEU A 27 2.00 -11.24 -5.37
N HIS A 28 2.39 -11.74 -6.54
CA HIS A 28 3.21 -12.94 -6.71
C HIS A 28 2.68 -14.15 -5.93
N ARG A 29 1.35 -14.29 -5.84
CA ARG A 29 0.71 -15.40 -5.14
C ARG A 29 0.07 -16.38 -6.11
N LYS A 30 -0.03 -17.64 -5.68
CA LYS A 30 -0.80 -18.68 -6.38
C LYS A 30 -2.25 -18.68 -5.89
N ARG A 31 -3.18 -19.20 -6.70
CA ARG A 31 -4.58 -19.39 -6.27
C ARG A 31 -4.63 -20.18 -4.96
N GLY A 32 -5.44 -19.70 -4.02
CA GLY A 32 -5.61 -20.31 -2.70
C GLY A 32 -4.44 -20.08 -1.72
N SER A 33 -3.36 -19.41 -2.14
CA SER A 33 -2.27 -19.01 -1.23
C SER A 33 -2.45 -17.57 -0.73
N PHE A 34 -1.81 -17.24 0.38
CA PHE A 34 -1.74 -15.87 0.89
C PHE A 34 -0.68 -15.07 0.12
N THR A 35 -0.86 -13.75 0.05
CA THR A 35 0.19 -12.85 -0.46
C THR A 35 1.43 -12.97 0.42
N PRO A 36 2.61 -13.30 -0.15
CA PRO A 36 3.86 -13.31 0.59
C PRO A 36 4.15 -11.93 1.19
N GLY A 37 4.59 -11.89 2.44
CA GLY A 37 4.79 -10.64 3.17
C GLY A 37 5.56 -10.85 4.47
N GLY A 38 5.60 -9.84 5.33
CA GLY A 38 6.31 -9.92 6.62
C GLY A 38 5.72 -10.97 7.59
N TRP A 39 4.44 -11.32 7.41
CA TRP A 39 3.72 -12.35 8.14
C TRP A 39 3.92 -13.77 7.60
N CYS A 40 4.69 -13.98 6.52
CA CYS A 40 4.89 -15.31 5.96
C CYS A 40 5.77 -16.19 6.87
N SER A 41 5.36 -17.46 7.08
CA SER A 41 6.12 -18.45 7.85
C SER A 41 5.93 -19.88 7.31
N GLY A 42 6.64 -20.85 7.92
CA GLY A 42 6.53 -22.27 7.60
C GLY A 42 7.61 -22.82 6.67
N ASN A 43 7.65 -24.14 6.53
CA ASN A 43 8.52 -24.88 5.61
C ASN A 43 7.67 -25.91 4.84
N PRO A 44 7.42 -25.75 3.53
CA PRO A 44 8.04 -24.78 2.60
C PRO A 44 7.66 -23.31 2.91
N PRO A 45 8.47 -22.33 2.45
CA PRO A 45 8.26 -20.91 2.73
C PRO A 45 6.84 -20.43 2.40
N CYS A 46 6.25 -19.62 3.28
CA CYS A 46 4.89 -19.08 3.17
C CYS A 46 3.77 -20.11 3.11
N SER A 47 3.98 -21.31 3.64
CA SER A 47 2.94 -22.33 3.81
C SER A 47 1.98 -22.02 4.96
N LYS A 48 2.39 -21.19 5.93
CA LYS A 48 1.59 -20.80 7.09
C LYS A 48 1.63 -19.30 7.31
N VAL A 49 0.54 -18.77 7.86
CA VAL A 49 0.50 -17.40 8.37
C VAL A 49 1.22 -17.38 9.72
N GLY A 50 2.26 -16.56 9.81
CA GLY A 50 3.05 -16.33 11.01
C GLY A 50 2.52 -15.13 11.79
N ASN A 51 3.43 -14.36 12.40
CA ASN A 51 3.06 -13.19 13.18
C ASN A 51 2.50 -12.07 12.29
N LEU A 52 1.21 -11.75 12.47
CA LEU A 52 0.51 -10.69 11.75
C LEU A 52 1.05 -9.28 12.03
N ASN A 53 1.67 -9.08 13.20
CA ASN A 53 2.25 -7.79 13.59
C ASN A 53 3.62 -7.55 12.95
N LYS A 54 4.20 -8.55 12.28
CA LYS A 54 5.47 -8.40 11.56
C LYS A 54 5.21 -7.80 10.18
N LEU A 55 5.07 -6.49 10.13
CA LEU A 55 4.86 -5.75 8.90
C LEU A 55 6.20 -5.30 8.29
N LYS A 56 6.39 -5.54 6.99
CA LYS A 56 7.52 -5.01 6.22
C LYS A 56 6.97 -4.12 5.10
N PRO A 57 7.25 -2.81 5.08
CA PRO A 57 6.80 -1.93 4.01
C PRO A 57 7.30 -2.41 2.65
N GLY A 58 6.39 -2.54 1.69
CA GLY A 58 6.71 -2.80 0.28
C GLY A 58 6.62 -1.53 -0.57
N PRO A 59 6.86 -1.62 -1.89
CA PRO A 59 6.77 -0.46 -2.80
C PRO A 59 5.40 0.24 -2.77
N GLY A 60 4.32 -0.51 -2.54
CA GLY A 60 2.98 0.06 -2.33
C GLY A 60 2.87 0.91 -1.07
N ALA A 61 3.49 0.49 0.03
CA ALA A 61 3.53 1.24 1.28
C ALA A 61 4.35 2.52 1.15
N GLN A 62 5.44 2.50 0.36
CA GLN A 62 6.22 3.71 0.05
C GLN A 62 5.40 4.74 -0.74
N ARG A 63 4.69 4.30 -1.79
CA ARG A 63 3.79 5.20 -2.54
C ARG A 63 2.71 5.78 -1.64
N LEU A 64 2.12 4.96 -0.76
CA LEU A 64 1.13 5.42 0.20
C LEU A 64 1.71 6.45 1.17
N GLN A 65 2.91 6.20 1.71
CA GLN A 65 3.59 7.12 2.61
C GLN A 65 3.78 8.50 1.97
N HIS A 66 4.23 8.54 0.71
CA HIS A 66 4.38 9.80 -0.01
C HIS A 66 3.03 10.52 -0.11
N LEU A 67 1.98 9.82 -0.55
CA LEU A 67 0.66 10.43 -0.68
C LEU A 67 0.12 10.95 0.65
N VAL A 68 0.28 10.20 1.75
CA VAL A 68 -0.13 10.63 3.09
C VAL A 68 0.68 11.83 3.57
N ALA A 69 1.99 11.87 3.31
CA ALA A 69 2.85 13.00 3.68
C ALA A 69 2.48 14.29 2.91
N PHE A 70 1.95 14.16 1.69
CA PHE A 70 1.48 15.29 0.88
C PHE A 70 0.04 15.69 1.16
N LEU A 71 -0.73 14.91 1.92
CA LEU A 71 -2.02 15.39 2.41
C LEU A 71 -1.74 16.56 3.35
N PRO A 72 -2.26 17.77 3.08
CA PRO A 72 -2.31 18.79 4.10
C PRO A 72 -3.22 18.25 5.20
N VAL A 73 -2.62 17.68 6.23
CA VAL A 73 -3.25 17.56 7.54
C VAL A 73 -3.56 19.01 7.91
N GLY A 74 -4.81 19.42 7.72
CA GLY A 74 -5.19 20.81 7.71
C GLY A 74 -4.64 21.55 8.92
N GLY A 75 -3.88 22.63 8.67
CA GLY A 75 -3.79 23.75 9.60
C GLY A 75 -2.42 24.25 10.06
N ILE A 76 -1.26 23.93 9.46
CA ILE A 76 0.02 24.49 9.99
C ILE A 76 1.00 25.07 8.97
N ILE A 77 0.71 25.05 7.66
CA ILE A 77 1.61 25.68 6.67
C ILE A 77 1.19 27.10 6.25
N GLU A 78 0.00 27.57 6.65
CA GLU A 78 -0.41 28.96 6.39
C GLU A 78 -0.10 29.94 7.55
N TYR A 79 -0.03 29.49 8.81
CA TYR A 79 0.15 30.40 9.94
C TYR A 79 1.57 30.99 10.07
N THR A 80 2.59 30.26 9.62
CA THR A 80 3.99 30.72 9.76
C THR A 80 4.44 31.66 8.63
N TYR A 81 3.80 31.61 7.45
CA TYR A 81 4.17 32.51 6.35
C TYR A 81 3.43 33.86 6.40
N PHE A 82 2.22 33.91 6.97
CA PHE A 82 1.45 35.15 7.06
C PHE A 82 1.87 36.06 8.23
N SER A 83 2.39 35.49 9.32
CA SER A 83 2.84 36.26 10.49
C SER A 83 4.15 37.03 10.26
N SER A 84 4.95 36.65 9.26
CA SER A 84 6.23 37.30 8.95
C SER A 84 6.11 38.53 8.03
N GLN A 85 4.93 38.80 7.47
CA GLN A 85 4.69 39.98 6.61
C GLN A 85 3.84 41.06 7.30
N ALA A 86 3.50 40.88 8.57
CA ALA A 86 2.67 41.80 9.36
C ALA A 86 3.43 42.50 10.51
N SER A 87 4.74 42.75 10.36
CA SER A 87 5.54 43.55 11.31
C SER A 87 6.50 44.46 10.58
#